data_AF-A0A5E4UBS3-F1
#
_entry.id   AF-A0A5E4UBS3-F1
#
_cell.length_a   1.000
_cell.length_b   1.000
_cell.length_c   1.000
_cell.angle_alpha   90.00
_cell.angle_beta   90.00
_cell.angle_gamma   90.00
#
_symmetry.space_group_name_H-M   'P 1'
#
loop_
_entity.id
_entity.type
_entity.pdbx_description
1 polymer ?
#
loop_
_entity_poly.entity_id
_entity_poly.type
_entity_poly.pdbx_seq_one_letter_code
_entity_poly.pdbx_strand_id
1 'polypeptide(L)'
;MKPGLLALVCVAFLATLPPVDAFAAPAPSLPEAGYAPLKMTIGGETRCLTADGDETKSWQYVALKACEDGSRLQNWKLKSIGNARYFIFNEYFGEKRYLRTYSKASSIALDSDTSGYSTMRSWEVSNGALNDIRLWNVYSRDIGQWKTLDADPQSQSVGISIPGGTRVDVWQYGIDMPTPQFPVAGTRKILVMATHFSDETSADSAPVRDTVLGVFGTPYYEDRSARNYLMQASGERLTPNMDFLDEVDIGERPDACNASQILSAARDAARHREKNPQDYDYLFVSIRQWRQCPWVGLASVPGNWVLAQGSSAHKFWTWTHEFGHALGFHHARILYGCPPRDGVAQLGGDCTTYNYGKAPTDPMGGGGASMFPVAYQHFAGWLSDADVPWIKHDGTYKLDPLWRRGSAAQGYRIRRSDGSVLFVEFRRPSQPFETWWGASPYVSGVTVYVVNYAPKARSMTSTLVNTTPGSGRSMGDAPLLPNHSLDDTLSGMRLTVTLAHNDGAELKVEKLPK
;
A
#
# COMPACT_ATOMS: atom_id res chain seq x y z
N MET A 1 5.90 65.00 -40.65
CA MET A 1 4.42 64.98 -40.77
C MET A 1 3.86 64.38 -39.48
N LYS A 2 2.86 65.04 -38.90
CA LYS A 2 2.22 64.71 -37.62
C LYS A 2 1.33 63.45 -37.70
N PRO A 3 1.01 62.82 -36.55
CA PRO A 3 0.28 61.55 -36.43
C PRO A 3 -1.25 61.73 -36.27
N GLY A 4 -2.00 60.65 -36.44
CA GLY A 4 -3.41 60.49 -36.03
C GLY A 4 -3.81 59.01 -36.17
N LEU A 5 -3.83 58.22 -35.10
CA LEU A 5 -4.95 58.00 -34.17
C LEU A 5 -6.21 57.47 -34.86
N LEU A 6 -6.45 56.15 -34.75
CA LEU A 6 -7.80 55.62 -34.54
C LEU A 6 -7.68 54.36 -33.67
N ALA A 7 -8.26 54.45 -32.48
CA ALA A 7 -8.40 53.37 -31.52
C ALA A 7 -9.45 52.37 -32.02
N LEU A 8 -9.18 51.06 -31.87
CA LEU A 8 -10.23 50.06 -31.79
C LEU A 8 -10.05 49.27 -30.49
N VAL A 9 -11.00 49.51 -29.61
CA VAL A 9 -11.23 48.87 -28.33
C VAL A 9 -11.50 47.40 -28.57
N CYS A 10 -10.66 46.51 -28.03
CA CYS A 10 -11.01 45.10 -27.87
C CYS A 10 -11.40 44.90 -26.39
N VAL A 11 -12.70 44.74 -26.19
CA VAL A 11 -13.35 44.49 -24.91
C VAL A 11 -12.88 43.12 -24.40
N ALA A 12 -12.03 43.13 -23.38
CA ALA A 12 -11.78 41.94 -22.59
C ALA A 12 -13.06 41.62 -21.80
N PHE A 13 -13.72 40.51 -22.14
CA PHE A 13 -14.68 39.89 -21.25
C PHE A 13 -13.93 39.40 -20.00
N LEU A 14 -13.97 40.23 -18.96
CA LEU A 14 -13.73 39.82 -17.57
C LEU A 14 -14.87 38.87 -17.19
N ALA A 15 -14.69 37.58 -17.46
CA ALA A 15 -15.41 36.55 -16.73
C ALA A 15 -14.80 36.53 -15.32
N THR A 16 -15.54 37.06 -14.36
CA THR A 16 -15.24 36.93 -12.93
C THR A 16 -15.15 35.44 -12.59
N LEU A 17 -13.94 34.96 -12.28
CA LEU A 17 -13.77 33.68 -11.62
C LEU A 17 -14.47 33.75 -10.25
N PRO A 18 -15.29 32.75 -9.88
CA PRO A 18 -15.86 32.73 -8.55
C PRO A 18 -14.74 32.56 -7.50
N PRO A 19 -14.94 33.07 -6.28
CA PRO A 19 -13.95 32.93 -5.21
C PRO A 19 -13.80 31.45 -4.87
N VAL A 20 -12.60 30.90 -5.05
CA VAL A 20 -12.25 29.56 -4.58
C VAL A 20 -11.78 29.68 -3.14
N ASP A 21 -12.72 29.99 -2.25
CA ASP A 21 -12.56 29.75 -0.84
C ASP A 21 -13.43 28.56 -0.44
N ALA A 22 -12.79 27.63 0.28
CA ALA A 22 -13.37 26.58 1.11
C ALA A 22 -14.16 25.46 0.41
N PHE A 23 -13.45 24.49 -0.15
CA PHE A 23 -13.68 23.07 0.17
C PHE A 23 -12.35 22.32 0.10
N ALA A 24 -11.50 22.51 1.13
CA ALA A 24 -10.61 21.42 1.51
C ALA A 24 -11.53 20.25 1.88
N ALA A 25 -11.67 19.29 0.97
CA ALA A 25 -12.29 18.03 1.32
C ALA A 25 -11.57 17.53 2.58
N PRO A 26 -12.29 17.22 3.68
CA PRO A 26 -11.65 16.63 4.83
C PRO A 26 -10.87 15.43 4.31
N ALA A 27 -9.60 15.29 4.74
CA ALA A 27 -8.88 14.04 4.57
C ALA A 27 -9.87 12.91 4.89
N PRO A 28 -10.08 11.93 3.98
CA PRO A 28 -11.12 10.94 4.18
C PRO A 28 -10.87 10.30 5.54
N SER A 29 -11.74 10.63 6.49
CA SER A 29 -11.83 9.91 7.73
C SER A 29 -12.03 8.46 7.30
N LEU A 30 -11.07 7.59 7.64
CA LEU A 30 -11.24 6.15 7.55
C LEU A 30 -12.69 5.86 7.99
N PRO A 31 -13.53 5.19 7.17
CA PRO A 31 -14.93 5.00 7.51
C PRO A 31 -14.97 4.45 8.94
N GLU A 32 -15.58 5.22 9.84
CA GLU A 32 -15.57 4.89 11.25
C GLU A 32 -16.35 3.58 11.40
N ALA A 33 -15.60 2.49 11.55
CA ALA A 33 -16.11 1.13 11.55
C ALA A 33 -17.27 0.97 12.54
N GLY A 34 -18.37 0.38 12.05
CA GLY A 34 -19.53 0.03 12.85
C GLY A 34 -19.23 -1.02 13.92
N TYR A 35 -20.29 -1.56 14.53
CA TYR A 35 -20.18 -2.72 15.41
C TYR A 35 -20.61 -3.98 14.68
N ALA A 36 -19.92 -5.09 14.92
CA ALA A 36 -20.30 -6.40 14.39
C ALA A 36 -19.95 -7.52 15.39
N PRO A 37 -20.61 -8.69 15.29
CA PRO A 37 -20.26 -9.80 16.14
C PRO A 37 -18.85 -10.33 15.90
N LEU A 38 -18.16 -10.68 16.99
CA LEU A 38 -16.96 -11.52 16.96
C LEU A 38 -17.41 -12.97 17.15
N LYS A 39 -17.37 -13.75 16.08
CA LYS A 39 -17.88 -15.12 16.05
C LYS A 39 -16.75 -16.13 16.06
N MET A 40 -17.01 -17.33 16.55
CA MET A 40 -16.08 -18.45 16.50
C MET A 40 -16.86 -19.74 16.30
N THR A 41 -16.33 -20.66 15.50
CA THR A 41 -16.92 -21.99 15.31
C THR A 41 -16.24 -22.99 16.23
N ILE A 42 -17.01 -23.59 17.13
CA ILE A 42 -16.55 -24.60 18.10
C ILE A 42 -17.44 -25.82 17.98
N GLY A 43 -16.87 -26.99 17.72
CA GLY A 43 -17.63 -28.24 17.61
C GLY A 43 -18.69 -28.24 16.50
N GLY A 44 -18.53 -27.40 15.47
CA GLY A 44 -19.52 -27.23 14.39
C GLY A 44 -20.59 -26.17 14.66
N GLU A 45 -20.63 -25.58 15.86
CA GLU A 45 -21.56 -24.51 16.22
C GLU A 45 -20.88 -23.15 16.22
N THR A 46 -21.53 -22.14 15.64
CA THR A 46 -21.06 -20.76 15.70
C THR A 46 -21.54 -20.10 17.00
N ARG A 47 -20.59 -19.57 17.76
CA ARG A 47 -20.80 -18.86 19.04
C ARG A 47 -20.28 -17.43 18.92
N CYS A 48 -20.83 -16.53 19.73
CA CYS A 48 -20.51 -15.10 19.70
C CYS A 48 -19.88 -14.68 21.04
N LEU A 49 -18.83 -13.86 20.96
CA LEU A 49 -18.27 -13.17 22.13
C LEU A 49 -19.35 -12.26 22.72
N THR A 50 -19.70 -12.47 23.99
CA THR A 50 -20.84 -11.79 24.63
C THR A 50 -20.41 -11.18 25.96
N ALA A 51 -20.73 -9.90 26.17
CA ALA A 51 -20.61 -9.26 27.48
C ALA A 51 -21.79 -9.65 28.39
N ASP A 52 -21.56 -9.71 29.71
CA ASP A 52 -22.57 -10.16 30.68
C ASP A 52 -23.77 -9.20 30.83
N GLY A 53 -23.55 -7.89 30.59
CA GLY A 53 -24.62 -6.87 30.57
C GLY A 53 -25.02 -6.31 31.94
N ASP A 54 -24.26 -6.59 33.00
CA ASP A 54 -24.54 -6.15 34.37
C ASP A 54 -24.01 -4.72 34.62
N GLU A 55 -24.83 -3.70 34.36
CA GLU A 55 -24.43 -2.30 34.53
C GLU A 55 -24.03 -1.91 35.96
N THR A 56 -24.39 -2.72 36.97
CA THR A 56 -24.05 -2.42 38.38
C THR A 56 -22.56 -2.64 38.69
N LYS A 57 -21.87 -3.44 37.87
CA LYS A 57 -20.43 -3.69 38.02
C LYS A 57 -19.62 -2.70 37.20
N SER A 58 -18.49 -2.26 37.76
CA SER A 58 -17.52 -1.41 37.05
C SER A 58 -16.82 -2.15 35.89
N TRP A 59 -16.77 -3.48 35.98
CA TRP A 59 -16.19 -4.38 34.98
C TRP A 59 -17.21 -5.45 34.56
N GLN A 60 -17.02 -6.08 33.40
CA GLN A 60 -17.86 -7.18 32.90
C GLN A 60 -17.02 -8.39 32.52
N TYR A 61 -17.55 -9.58 32.83
CA TYR A 61 -17.08 -10.80 32.19
C TYR A 61 -17.50 -10.82 30.72
N VAL A 62 -16.71 -11.54 29.95
CA VAL A 62 -17.03 -11.93 28.58
C VAL A 62 -16.97 -13.44 28.46
N ALA A 63 -17.89 -14.01 27.69
CA ALA A 63 -18.00 -15.45 27.47
C ALA A 63 -18.45 -15.73 26.04
N LEU A 64 -18.33 -16.99 25.62
CA LEU A 64 -19.02 -17.43 24.41
C LEU A 64 -20.48 -17.79 24.74
N LYS A 65 -21.41 -17.24 23.97
CA LYS A 65 -22.83 -17.63 24.00
C LYS A 65 -23.31 -17.96 22.59
N ALA A 66 -24.52 -18.50 22.47
CA ALA A 66 -25.18 -18.65 21.18
C ALA A 66 -25.31 -17.27 20.51
N CYS A 67 -25.10 -17.20 19.20
CA CYS A 67 -25.25 -15.93 18.48
C CYS A 67 -26.72 -15.50 18.43
N GLU A 68 -26.98 -14.26 18.79
CA GLU A 68 -28.29 -13.62 18.83
C GLU A 68 -28.29 -12.42 17.88
N ASP A 69 -29.13 -12.48 16.85
CA ASP A 69 -29.23 -11.41 15.86
C ASP A 69 -29.67 -10.08 16.50
N GLY A 70 -28.92 -9.02 16.22
CA GLY A 70 -29.20 -7.68 16.75
C GLY A 70 -28.78 -7.46 18.22
N SER A 71 -28.15 -8.44 18.88
CA SER A 71 -27.72 -8.29 20.27
C SER A 71 -26.54 -7.30 20.41
N ARG A 72 -26.80 -6.13 20.99
CA ARG A 72 -25.76 -5.13 21.30
C ARG A 72 -24.69 -5.64 22.27
N LEU A 73 -25.00 -6.66 23.07
CA LEU A 73 -24.03 -7.32 23.95
C LEU A 73 -23.04 -8.21 23.20
N GLN A 74 -23.36 -8.59 21.96
CA GLN A 74 -22.52 -9.43 21.10
C GLN A 74 -21.80 -8.66 20.01
N ASN A 75 -22.09 -7.37 19.87
CA ASN A 75 -21.55 -6.51 18.84
C ASN A 75 -20.32 -5.74 19.35
N TRP A 76 -19.23 -5.78 18.58
CA TRP A 76 -17.92 -5.24 18.96
C TRP A 76 -17.38 -4.29 17.90
N LYS A 77 -16.66 -3.26 18.34
CA LYS A 77 -15.95 -2.29 17.49
C LYS A 77 -14.46 -2.35 17.77
N LEU A 78 -13.68 -2.59 16.73
CA LEU A 78 -12.22 -2.50 16.74
C LEU A 78 -11.82 -1.09 16.28
N LYS A 79 -11.54 -0.19 17.23
CA LYS A 79 -11.17 1.19 16.94
C LYS A 79 -9.66 1.34 16.86
N SER A 80 -9.16 1.79 15.70
CA SER A 80 -7.72 2.04 15.52
C SER A 80 -7.22 3.11 16.48
N ILE A 81 -6.06 2.88 17.07
CA ILE A 81 -5.31 3.83 17.91
C ILE A 81 -3.93 4.15 17.32
N GLY A 82 -3.74 3.88 16.02
CA GLY A 82 -2.48 4.05 15.31
C GLY A 82 -1.53 2.86 15.45
N ASN A 83 -0.48 2.82 14.63
CA ASN A 83 0.56 1.77 14.62
C ASN A 83 0.00 0.33 14.52
N ALA A 84 -1.08 0.14 13.76
CA ALA A 84 -1.81 -1.12 13.60
C ALA A 84 -2.33 -1.73 14.93
N ARG A 85 -2.59 -0.88 15.93
CA ARG A 85 -3.18 -1.25 17.21
C ARG A 85 -4.62 -0.78 17.31
N TYR A 86 -5.39 -1.47 18.14
CA TYR A 86 -6.82 -1.26 18.31
C TYR A 86 -7.22 -1.33 19.78
N PHE A 87 -8.22 -0.52 20.14
CA PHE A 87 -9.08 -0.81 21.28
C PHE A 87 -10.30 -1.59 20.80
N ILE A 88 -10.80 -2.48 21.65
CA ILE A 88 -11.98 -3.31 21.37
C ILE A 88 -13.09 -2.89 22.31
N PHE A 89 -14.18 -2.38 21.76
CA PHE A 89 -15.33 -1.87 22.50
C PHE A 89 -16.56 -2.74 22.24
N ASN A 90 -17.47 -2.80 23.21
CA ASN A 90 -18.77 -3.45 23.05
C ASN A 90 -19.86 -2.41 22.76
N GLU A 91 -20.82 -2.73 21.89
CA GLU A 91 -21.86 -1.78 21.47
C GLU A 91 -22.77 -1.34 22.61
N TYR A 92 -23.11 -2.26 23.52
CA TYR A 92 -24.00 -1.95 24.65
C TYR A 92 -23.39 -0.89 25.56
N PHE A 93 -22.10 -1.05 25.92
CA PHE A 93 -21.38 -0.13 26.81
C PHE A 93 -20.77 1.08 26.09
N GLY A 94 -20.72 1.06 24.75
CA GLY A 94 -20.06 2.05 23.92
C GLY A 94 -18.56 2.16 24.20
N GLU A 95 -17.97 3.28 23.79
CA GLU A 95 -16.52 3.51 23.94
C GLU A 95 -16.08 3.89 25.37
N LYS A 96 -16.91 3.61 26.37
CA LYS A 96 -16.62 3.85 27.80
C LYS A 96 -15.85 2.70 28.44
N ARG A 97 -15.99 1.48 27.92
CA ARG A 97 -15.36 0.28 28.44
C ARG A 97 -14.72 -0.51 27.31
N TYR A 98 -13.48 -0.94 27.49
CA TYR A 98 -12.69 -1.66 26.49
C TYR A 98 -12.27 -3.02 27.00
N LEU A 99 -12.08 -3.96 26.08
CA LEU A 99 -11.57 -5.29 26.38
C LEU A 99 -10.11 -5.15 26.80
N ARG A 100 -9.80 -5.60 28.02
CA ARG A 100 -8.44 -5.53 28.58
C ARG A 100 -8.02 -6.85 29.19
N THR A 101 -6.71 -6.98 29.35
CA THR A 101 -6.05 -8.07 30.07
C THR A 101 -5.56 -7.58 31.44
N TYR A 102 -5.28 -8.51 32.35
CA TYR A 102 -4.69 -8.19 33.66
C TYR A 102 -3.30 -8.80 33.78
N SER A 103 -2.39 -8.12 34.50
CA SER A 103 -0.98 -8.52 34.59
C SER A 103 -0.86 -9.97 35.09
N LYS A 104 -0.08 -10.79 34.36
CA LYS A 104 0.23 -12.21 34.65
C LYS A 104 -0.95 -13.20 34.56
N ALA A 105 -2.19 -12.73 34.43
CA ALA A 105 -3.36 -13.59 34.33
C ALA A 105 -3.83 -13.76 32.88
N SER A 106 -4.34 -14.96 32.55
CA SER A 106 -5.07 -15.21 31.29
C SER A 106 -6.50 -14.65 31.31
N SER A 107 -6.86 -13.91 32.36
CA SER A 107 -8.16 -13.30 32.54
C SER A 107 -8.30 -12.04 31.70
N ILE A 108 -9.49 -11.88 31.14
CA ILE A 108 -9.91 -10.70 30.40
C ILE A 108 -11.22 -10.15 30.98
N ALA A 109 -11.45 -8.86 30.81
CA ALA A 109 -12.73 -8.23 31.15
C ALA A 109 -12.96 -7.01 30.26
N LEU A 110 -14.22 -6.58 30.20
CA LEU A 110 -14.59 -5.28 29.68
C LEU A 110 -14.66 -4.29 30.85
N ASP A 111 -13.81 -3.26 30.85
CA ASP A 111 -13.71 -2.28 31.94
C ASP A 111 -13.29 -0.91 31.40
N SER A 112 -13.55 0.13 32.19
CA SER A 112 -13.04 1.49 32.05
C SER A 112 -11.67 1.72 32.74
N ASP A 113 -11.20 0.80 33.60
CA ASP A 113 -9.95 0.97 34.36
C ASP A 113 -8.70 1.17 33.48
N THR A 114 -8.13 2.38 33.59
CA THR A 114 -6.94 2.82 32.85
C THR A 114 -5.63 2.50 33.56
N SER A 115 -5.68 1.92 34.76
CA SER A 115 -4.51 1.52 35.53
C SER A 115 -3.65 0.47 34.78
N GLY A 116 -2.35 0.48 35.10
CA GLY A 116 -1.36 -0.37 34.47
C GLY A 116 -0.88 0.14 33.11
N TYR A 117 -0.24 -0.75 32.34
CA TYR A 117 0.32 -0.39 31.04
C TYR A 117 -0.78 -0.20 29.99
N SER A 118 -0.62 0.82 29.15
CA SER A 118 -1.54 1.07 28.03
C SER A 118 -1.67 -0.11 27.08
N THR A 119 -0.63 -0.94 26.98
CA THR A 119 -0.63 -2.12 26.12
C THR A 119 -1.49 -3.27 26.64
N MET A 120 -1.95 -3.24 27.91
CA MET A 120 -2.89 -4.22 28.45
C MET A 120 -4.28 -4.13 27.82
N ARG A 121 -4.62 -2.95 27.29
CA ARG A 121 -5.89 -2.64 26.63
C ARG A 121 -5.76 -2.53 25.11
N SER A 122 -4.54 -2.63 24.58
CA SER A 122 -4.29 -2.57 23.14
C SER A 122 -4.20 -3.95 22.53
N TRP A 123 -4.76 -4.08 21.34
CA TRP A 123 -4.78 -5.31 20.55
C TRP A 123 -4.17 -5.06 19.17
N GLU A 124 -3.49 -6.06 18.63
CA GLU A 124 -3.08 -6.09 17.23
C GLU A 124 -3.87 -7.16 16.50
N VAL A 125 -4.22 -6.89 15.25
CA VAL A 125 -5.01 -7.81 14.44
C VAL A 125 -4.13 -8.44 13.38
N SER A 126 -4.07 -9.77 13.37
CA SER A 126 -3.59 -10.51 12.20
C SER A 126 -4.80 -11.05 11.45
N ASN A 127 -4.90 -10.75 10.16
CA ASN A 127 -5.99 -11.26 9.33
C ASN A 127 -5.65 -12.67 8.83
N GLY A 128 -6.65 -13.54 8.79
CA GLY A 128 -6.65 -14.83 8.11
C GLY A 128 -7.52 -14.80 6.85
N ALA A 129 -7.84 -15.97 6.31
CA ALA A 129 -8.70 -16.10 5.13
C ALA A 129 -10.16 -15.70 5.45
N LEU A 130 -10.89 -15.18 4.46
CA LEU A 130 -12.37 -15.04 4.49
C LEU A 130 -12.99 -14.40 5.75
N ASN A 131 -12.37 -13.31 6.23
CA ASN A 131 -12.74 -12.53 7.43
C ASN A 131 -12.33 -13.14 8.78
N ASP A 132 -11.53 -14.19 8.77
CA ASP A 132 -10.87 -14.67 9.98
C ASP A 132 -9.87 -13.63 10.48
N ILE A 133 -9.79 -13.46 11.79
CA ILE A 133 -8.84 -12.60 12.47
C ILE A 133 -8.32 -13.30 13.73
N ARG A 134 -7.08 -12.99 14.12
CA ARG A 134 -6.59 -13.23 15.49
C ARG A 134 -6.28 -11.90 16.15
N LEU A 135 -6.57 -11.83 17.44
CA LEU A 135 -6.44 -10.62 18.26
C LEU A 135 -5.32 -10.81 19.27
N TRP A 136 -4.16 -10.22 18.99
CA TRP A 136 -2.96 -10.32 19.82
C TRP A 136 -2.95 -9.24 20.88
N ASN A 137 -2.79 -9.61 22.15
CA ASN A 137 -2.66 -8.61 23.20
C ASN A 137 -1.25 -8.00 23.20
N VAL A 138 -1.15 -6.68 23.08
CA VAL A 138 0.14 -5.98 22.95
C VAL A 138 1.00 -6.16 24.20
N TYR A 139 0.42 -6.04 25.41
CA TYR A 139 1.17 -6.20 26.65
C TYR A 139 1.79 -7.60 26.78
N SER A 140 1.02 -8.64 26.44
CA SER A 140 1.53 -10.03 26.47
C SER A 140 2.75 -10.21 25.57
N ARG A 141 2.80 -9.50 24.43
CA ARG A 141 3.95 -9.52 23.54
C ARG A 141 5.12 -8.72 24.11
N ASP A 142 4.87 -7.55 24.69
CA ASP A 142 5.92 -6.71 25.27
C ASP A 142 6.71 -7.45 26.37
N ILE A 143 6.05 -8.39 27.06
CA ILE A 143 6.67 -9.30 28.05
C ILE A 143 7.12 -10.66 27.46
N GLY A 144 7.15 -10.80 26.13
CA GLY A 144 7.66 -11.98 25.42
C GLY A 144 6.74 -13.20 25.36
N GLN A 145 5.46 -13.09 25.72
CA GLN A 145 4.53 -14.23 25.77
C GLN A 145 3.68 -14.43 24.52
N TRP A 146 3.45 -13.41 23.71
CA TRP A 146 2.73 -13.51 22.41
C TRP A 146 1.37 -14.23 22.51
N LYS A 147 0.44 -13.71 23.31
CA LYS A 147 -0.88 -14.32 23.54
C LYS A 147 -1.98 -13.71 22.68
N THR A 148 -2.94 -14.54 22.26
CA THR A 148 -4.13 -14.15 21.49
C THR A 148 -5.41 -14.24 22.33
N LEU A 149 -6.44 -13.49 21.96
CA LEU A 149 -7.80 -13.69 22.47
C LEU A 149 -8.31 -15.05 22.00
N ASP A 150 -8.73 -15.88 22.94
CA ASP A 150 -9.14 -17.24 22.65
C ASP A 150 -10.33 -17.68 23.49
N ALA A 151 -10.88 -18.84 23.15
CA ALA A 151 -11.90 -19.50 23.93
C ALA A 151 -11.55 -20.97 24.16
N ASP A 152 -11.94 -21.48 25.33
CA ASP A 152 -11.90 -22.92 25.60
C ASP A 152 -13.20 -23.55 25.08
N PRO A 153 -13.09 -24.53 24.17
CA PRO A 153 -14.25 -25.18 23.57
C PRO A 153 -15.12 -25.97 24.55
N GLN A 154 -14.57 -26.40 25.69
CA GLN A 154 -15.31 -27.17 26.71
C GLN A 154 -16.03 -26.26 27.70
N SER A 155 -15.30 -25.34 28.33
CA SER A 155 -15.87 -24.44 29.34
C SER A 155 -16.57 -23.22 28.76
N GLN A 156 -16.39 -22.94 27.46
CA GLN A 156 -16.86 -21.72 26.77
C GLN A 156 -16.31 -20.41 27.39
N SER A 157 -15.27 -20.53 28.23
CA SER A 157 -14.58 -19.40 28.85
C SER A 157 -13.70 -18.70 27.82
N VAL A 158 -13.68 -17.37 27.85
CA VAL A 158 -12.83 -16.55 26.98
C VAL A 158 -11.65 -16.01 27.80
N GLY A 159 -10.47 -15.96 27.19
CA GLY A 159 -9.24 -15.57 27.86
C GLY A 159 -8.15 -15.19 26.87
N ILE A 160 -6.90 -15.25 27.34
CA ILE A 160 -5.72 -15.17 26.47
C ILE A 160 -4.74 -16.31 26.72
N SER A 161 -4.17 -16.86 25.66
CA SER A 161 -3.15 -17.91 25.71
C SER A 161 -2.24 -17.87 24.48
N ILE A 162 -1.18 -18.68 24.51
CA ILE A 162 -0.25 -18.81 23.39
C ILE A 162 -0.96 -19.63 22.30
N PRO A 163 -0.96 -19.19 21.04
CA PRO A 163 -1.56 -19.94 19.93
C PRO A 163 -1.01 -21.38 19.82
N GLY A 164 -1.84 -22.30 19.33
CA GLY A 164 -1.46 -23.70 19.11
C GLY A 164 -1.72 -24.66 20.28
N GLY A 165 -2.44 -24.20 21.31
CA GLY A 165 -2.94 -25.04 22.39
C GLY A 165 -4.29 -25.72 22.09
N THR A 166 -4.99 -26.15 23.13
CA THR A 166 -6.35 -26.73 23.05
C THR A 166 -7.46 -25.70 22.90
N ARG A 167 -7.13 -24.41 23.04
CA ARG A 167 -8.05 -23.28 22.92
C ARG A 167 -8.07 -22.78 21.48
N VAL A 168 -9.23 -22.28 21.04
CA VAL A 168 -9.45 -21.77 19.68
C VAL A 168 -9.28 -20.25 19.70
N ASP A 169 -8.49 -19.70 18.79
CA ASP A 169 -8.09 -18.28 18.79
C ASP A 169 -8.38 -17.54 17.48
N VAL A 170 -9.10 -18.19 16.56
CA VAL A 170 -9.54 -17.60 15.29
C VAL A 170 -10.98 -17.11 15.43
N TRP A 171 -11.17 -15.83 15.14
CA TRP A 171 -12.46 -15.15 15.21
C TRP A 171 -12.90 -14.72 13.81
N GLN A 172 -14.18 -14.82 13.52
CA GLN A 172 -14.79 -14.21 12.33
C GLN A 172 -15.33 -12.84 12.71
N TYR A 173 -14.96 -11.82 11.94
CA TYR A 173 -15.41 -10.45 12.15
C TYR A 173 -15.97 -9.87 10.85
N GLY A 174 -17.24 -9.47 10.88
CA GLY A 174 -17.96 -9.04 9.65
C GLY A 174 -17.50 -7.70 9.08
N ILE A 175 -16.67 -6.96 9.81
CA ILE A 175 -16.16 -5.65 9.38
C ILE A 175 -14.73 -5.80 8.89
N ASP A 176 -14.46 -5.23 7.72
CA ASP A 176 -13.11 -5.23 7.18
C ASP A 176 -12.17 -4.40 8.05
N MET A 177 -11.09 -5.03 8.48
CA MET A 177 -9.96 -4.28 9.00
C MET A 177 -9.36 -3.45 7.88
N PRO A 178 -9.12 -2.15 8.11
CA PRO A 178 -8.54 -1.28 7.10
C PRO A 178 -7.19 -1.86 6.66
N THR A 179 -6.99 -1.92 5.35
CA THR A 179 -5.68 -2.26 4.80
C THR A 179 -4.72 -1.13 5.13
N PRO A 180 -3.48 -1.42 5.57
CA PRO A 180 -2.50 -0.38 5.81
C PRO A 180 -2.34 0.53 4.59
N GLN A 181 -2.60 1.82 4.78
CA GLN A 181 -2.33 2.88 3.81
C GLN A 181 -1.50 3.97 4.48
N PHE A 182 -0.60 4.57 3.71
CA PHE A 182 0.18 5.73 4.10
C PHE A 182 0.04 6.78 3.00
N PRO A 183 -1.07 7.54 3.01
CA PRO A 183 -1.39 8.44 1.92
C PRO A 183 -0.33 9.51 1.66
N VAL A 184 0.09 9.64 0.41
CA VAL A 184 0.92 10.74 -0.08
C VAL A 184 0.18 11.40 -1.24
N ALA A 185 -0.64 12.39 -0.90
CA ALA A 185 -1.52 13.09 -1.82
C ALA A 185 -1.42 14.62 -1.64
N GLY A 186 -2.12 15.38 -2.48
CA GLY A 186 -2.09 16.83 -2.53
C GLY A 186 -0.82 17.37 -3.17
N THR A 187 -0.62 18.68 -3.02
CA THR A 187 0.62 19.33 -3.46
C THR A 187 1.78 18.96 -2.53
N ARG A 188 2.86 18.44 -3.11
CA ARG A 188 4.11 18.17 -2.39
C ARG A 188 5.25 18.97 -2.99
N LYS A 189 5.93 19.75 -2.15
CA LYS A 189 7.10 20.53 -2.54
C LYS A 189 8.32 19.63 -2.61
N ILE A 190 9.03 19.65 -3.72
CA ILE A 190 10.23 18.84 -3.95
C ILE A 190 11.35 19.78 -4.39
N LEU A 191 12.47 19.76 -3.67
CA LEU A 191 13.69 20.43 -4.11
C LEU A 191 14.52 19.43 -4.92
N VAL A 192 14.75 19.72 -6.19
CA VAL A 192 15.57 18.92 -7.09
C VAL A 192 16.89 19.65 -7.29
N MET A 193 18.01 18.95 -7.07
CA MET A 193 19.34 19.51 -7.15
C MET A 193 20.20 18.70 -8.10
N ALA A 194 20.70 19.34 -9.16
CA ALA A 194 21.80 18.82 -9.95
C ALA A 194 23.12 19.28 -9.35
N THR A 195 23.87 18.33 -8.79
CA THR A 195 25.04 18.62 -7.94
C THR A 195 26.33 18.00 -8.47
N HIS A 196 27.46 18.55 -8.01
CA HIS A 196 28.80 17.99 -8.20
C HIS A 196 29.66 18.27 -6.98
N PHE A 197 30.74 17.51 -6.80
CA PHE A 197 31.75 17.82 -5.78
C PHE A 197 32.73 18.88 -6.30
N SER A 198 33.43 19.59 -5.41
CA SER A 198 34.34 20.68 -5.77
C SER A 198 35.54 20.24 -6.61
N ASP A 199 35.92 18.96 -6.52
CA ASP A 199 36.99 18.38 -7.34
C ASP A 199 36.50 17.88 -8.72
N GLU A 200 35.22 18.09 -9.04
CA GLU A 200 34.60 17.75 -10.31
C GLU A 200 34.26 19.02 -11.10
N THR A 201 34.31 18.90 -12.43
CA THR A 201 33.64 19.88 -13.29
C THR A 201 32.13 19.70 -13.16
N SER A 202 31.37 20.80 -13.14
CA SER A 202 29.90 20.70 -13.10
C SER A 202 29.34 19.92 -14.29
N ALA A 203 28.35 19.06 -14.01
CA ALA A 203 27.67 18.26 -15.01
C ALA A 203 26.54 19.06 -15.65
N ASP A 204 26.28 18.84 -16.94
CA ASP A 204 25.08 19.36 -17.57
C ASP A 204 23.83 18.96 -16.76
N SER A 205 23.20 19.96 -16.15
CA SER A 205 22.01 19.82 -15.32
C SER A 205 20.74 19.60 -16.17
N ALA A 206 20.78 19.84 -17.48
CA ALA A 206 19.60 19.75 -18.34
C ALA A 206 18.98 18.33 -18.38
N PRO A 207 19.72 17.23 -18.56
CA PRO A 207 19.14 15.89 -18.53
C PRO A 207 18.43 15.56 -17.21
N VAL A 208 18.94 16.04 -16.08
CA VAL A 208 18.29 15.84 -14.77
C VAL A 208 17.01 16.67 -14.70
N ARG A 209 17.08 17.95 -15.03
CA ARG A 209 15.91 18.84 -15.08
C ARG A 209 14.81 18.25 -15.97
N ASP A 210 15.16 17.85 -17.19
CA ASP A 210 14.20 17.42 -18.21
C ASP A 210 13.54 16.09 -17.82
N THR A 211 14.30 15.15 -17.26
CA THR A 211 13.77 13.83 -16.85
C THR A 211 13.01 13.85 -15.53
N VAL A 212 13.23 14.86 -14.68
CA VAL A 212 12.50 14.99 -13.40
C VAL A 212 11.28 15.91 -13.54
N LEU A 213 11.47 17.13 -14.05
CA LEU A 213 10.43 18.16 -14.12
C LEU A 213 9.57 18.04 -15.40
N GLY A 214 10.16 17.62 -16.51
CA GLY A 214 9.60 17.78 -17.86
C GLY A 214 9.69 19.23 -18.35
N VAL A 215 10.14 19.46 -19.58
CA VAL A 215 10.19 20.79 -20.20
C VAL A 215 9.06 20.92 -21.22
N PHE A 216 8.23 21.96 -21.10
CA PHE A 216 7.27 22.34 -22.15
C PHE A 216 8.02 22.73 -23.44
N GLY A 217 7.78 22.07 -24.57
CA GLY A 217 8.26 22.45 -25.90
C GLY A 217 9.22 21.50 -26.64
N THR A 218 9.46 20.26 -26.18
CA THR A 218 10.18 19.23 -26.96
C THR A 218 9.35 17.93 -27.16
N PRO A 219 9.17 17.43 -28.41
CA PRO A 219 8.23 16.33 -28.70
C PRO A 219 8.52 14.95 -28.09
N TYR A 220 9.72 14.72 -27.53
CA TYR A 220 10.16 13.37 -27.12
C TYR A 220 10.19 13.14 -25.60
N TYR A 221 10.31 14.22 -24.81
CA TYR A 221 10.44 14.14 -23.34
C TYR A 221 9.35 14.89 -22.56
N GLU A 222 8.49 15.67 -23.23
CA GLU A 222 7.40 16.40 -22.58
C GLU A 222 6.55 15.53 -21.66
N ASP A 223 6.25 14.29 -22.05
CA ASP A 223 5.37 13.42 -21.27
C ASP A 223 6.12 12.43 -20.36
N ARG A 224 7.40 12.15 -20.60
CA ARG A 224 8.18 11.10 -19.88
C ARG A 224 9.11 11.66 -18.79
N SER A 225 8.53 12.39 -17.86
CA SER A 225 9.23 12.90 -16.67
C SER A 225 8.76 12.20 -15.39
N ALA A 226 9.57 12.27 -14.33
CA ALA A 226 9.19 11.75 -13.02
C ALA A 226 7.94 12.47 -12.49
N ARG A 227 7.84 13.78 -12.72
CA ARG A 227 6.65 14.58 -12.39
C ARG A 227 5.39 14.03 -13.05
N ASN A 228 5.41 13.84 -14.37
CA ASN A 228 4.24 13.39 -15.12
C ASN A 228 3.89 11.94 -14.80
N TYR A 229 4.90 11.09 -14.58
CA TYR A 229 4.70 9.74 -14.09
C TYR A 229 3.94 9.73 -12.76
N LEU A 230 4.37 10.54 -11.79
CA LEU A 230 3.74 10.59 -10.46
C LEU A 230 2.31 11.16 -10.53
N MET A 231 2.08 12.15 -11.39
CA MET A 231 0.73 12.68 -11.62
C MET A 231 -0.19 11.60 -12.24
N GLN A 232 0.26 10.90 -13.27
CA GLN A 232 -0.55 9.86 -13.94
C GLN A 232 -0.75 8.63 -13.05
N ALA A 233 0.30 8.14 -12.40
CA ALA A 233 0.24 6.99 -11.50
C ALA A 233 -0.65 7.26 -10.27
N SER A 234 -0.75 8.51 -9.82
CA SER A 234 -1.64 8.89 -8.72
C SER A 234 -3.07 9.23 -9.14
N GLY A 235 -3.38 9.22 -10.44
CA GLY A 235 -4.65 9.73 -10.97
C GLY A 235 -4.91 11.17 -10.53
N GLU A 236 -3.86 12.00 -10.60
CA GLU A 236 -3.80 13.41 -10.20
C GLU A 236 -4.01 13.70 -8.71
N ARG A 237 -4.02 12.67 -7.85
CA ARG A 237 -4.11 12.86 -6.40
C ARG A 237 -2.82 13.37 -5.78
N LEU A 238 -1.68 13.22 -6.44
CA LEU A 238 -0.40 13.81 -6.06
C LEU A 238 -0.01 14.87 -7.09
N THR A 239 0.28 16.08 -6.63
CA THR A 239 0.81 17.16 -7.45
C THR A 239 2.24 17.49 -7.00
N PRO A 240 3.27 17.00 -7.71
CA PRO A 240 4.64 17.38 -7.41
C PRO A 240 4.90 18.84 -7.83
N ASN A 241 5.15 19.70 -6.86
CA ASN A 241 5.59 21.07 -7.05
C ASN A 241 7.12 21.12 -6.87
N MET A 242 7.84 21.18 -7.99
CA MET A 242 9.28 20.96 -8.02
C MET A 242 10.02 22.28 -8.26
N ASP A 243 10.94 22.62 -7.35
CA ASP A 243 11.97 23.63 -7.59
C ASP A 243 13.26 22.95 -8.05
N PHE A 244 14.03 23.62 -8.91
CA PHE A 244 15.28 23.10 -9.43
C PHE A 244 16.46 24.02 -9.10
N LEU A 245 17.56 23.43 -8.63
CA LEU A 245 18.86 24.07 -8.52
C LEU A 245 19.84 23.36 -9.45
N ASP A 246 20.47 24.14 -10.33
CA ASP A 246 21.47 23.68 -11.29
C ASP A 246 22.89 23.96 -10.81
N GLU A 247 23.82 23.16 -11.35
CA GLU A 247 25.28 23.34 -11.19
C GLU A 247 25.67 23.63 -9.73
N VAL A 248 25.13 22.86 -8.78
CA VAL A 248 25.35 23.08 -7.35
C VAL A 248 26.60 22.35 -6.89
N ASP A 249 27.64 23.11 -6.55
CA ASP A 249 28.79 22.58 -5.82
C ASP A 249 28.38 22.26 -4.37
N ILE A 250 28.49 21.00 -3.98
CA ILE A 250 28.16 20.54 -2.62
C ILE A 250 29.39 20.46 -1.70
N GLY A 251 30.56 20.87 -2.18
CA GLY A 251 31.80 20.88 -1.41
C GLY A 251 32.72 19.70 -1.70
N GLU A 252 33.68 19.50 -0.81
CA GLU A 252 34.68 18.43 -0.93
C GLU A 252 34.01 17.04 -0.96
N ARG A 253 34.52 16.17 -1.84
CA ARG A 253 34.05 14.78 -1.91
C ARG A 253 34.43 14.05 -0.62
N PRO A 254 33.48 13.38 0.06
CA PRO A 254 33.81 12.53 1.21
C PRO A 254 34.73 11.35 0.82
N ASP A 255 35.50 10.82 1.77
CA ASP A 255 36.40 9.68 1.53
C ASP A 255 35.68 8.38 1.14
N ALA A 256 34.42 8.25 1.54
CA ALA A 256 33.58 7.09 1.27
C ALA A 256 32.23 7.53 0.70
N CYS A 257 31.60 6.66 -0.09
CA CYS A 257 30.24 6.90 -0.58
C CYS A 257 29.20 6.77 0.56
N ASN A 258 29.09 7.82 1.35
CA ASN A 258 28.18 7.92 2.48
C ASN A 258 27.00 8.85 2.12
N ALA A 259 25.82 8.25 1.94
CA ALA A 259 24.61 8.97 1.58
C ALA A 259 24.25 10.10 2.57
N SER A 260 24.50 9.90 3.87
CA SER A 260 24.18 10.91 4.89
C SER A 260 25.07 12.15 4.76
N GLN A 261 26.37 11.96 4.47
CA GLN A 261 27.30 13.06 4.23
C GLN A 261 26.95 13.81 2.94
N ILE A 262 26.65 13.09 1.86
CA ILE A 262 26.21 13.69 0.57
C ILE A 262 24.95 14.52 0.77
N LEU A 263 23.95 14.00 1.50
CA LEU A 263 22.71 14.74 1.78
C LEU A 263 22.93 15.93 2.71
N SER A 264 23.85 15.84 3.68
CA SER A 264 24.20 16.99 4.53
C SER A 264 24.79 18.11 3.68
N ALA A 265 25.79 17.76 2.88
CA ALA A 265 26.48 18.66 1.94
C ALA A 265 25.49 19.33 0.96
N ALA A 266 24.59 18.55 0.36
CA ALA A 266 23.54 19.09 -0.51
C ALA A 266 22.59 20.05 0.23
N ARG A 267 22.19 19.74 1.47
CA ARG A 267 21.35 20.63 2.27
C ARG A 267 22.06 21.92 2.64
N ASP A 268 23.34 21.85 2.96
CA ASP A 268 24.17 23.04 3.22
C ASP A 268 24.28 23.91 1.97
N ALA A 269 24.60 23.32 0.81
CA ALA A 269 24.69 24.05 -0.45
C ALA A 269 23.36 24.68 -0.90
N ALA A 270 22.23 23.99 -0.69
CA ALA A 270 20.91 24.54 -0.94
C ALA A 270 20.65 25.81 -0.13
N ARG A 271 21.03 25.82 1.17
CA ARG A 271 20.92 27.01 2.03
C ARG A 271 21.75 28.18 1.52
N HIS A 272 22.94 27.92 0.99
CA HIS A 272 23.78 28.95 0.36
C HIS A 272 23.18 29.51 -0.95
N ARG A 273 22.30 28.73 -1.60
CA ARG A 273 21.48 29.17 -2.74
C ARG A 273 20.10 29.70 -2.31
N GLU A 274 19.96 30.10 -1.04
CA GLU A 274 18.72 30.67 -0.45
C GLU A 274 17.49 29.75 -0.53
N LYS A 275 17.70 28.44 -0.68
CA LYS A 275 16.65 27.42 -0.59
C LYS A 275 16.83 26.62 0.70
N ASN A 276 15.91 26.77 1.65
CA ASN A 276 15.92 25.98 2.87
C ASN A 276 15.28 24.59 2.61
N PRO A 277 16.02 23.48 2.72
CA PRO A 277 15.46 22.14 2.46
C PRO A 277 14.31 21.74 3.39
N GLN A 278 14.16 22.40 4.55
CA GLN A 278 13.05 22.15 5.48
C GLN A 278 11.71 22.70 4.97
N ASP A 279 11.72 23.57 3.96
CA ASP A 279 10.50 24.12 3.35
C ASP A 279 9.90 23.18 2.27
N TYR A 280 10.55 22.04 2.03
CA TYR A 280 10.18 21.04 1.03
C TYR A 280 9.80 19.72 1.71
N ASP A 281 8.79 19.03 1.16
CA ASP A 281 8.41 17.69 1.59
C ASP A 281 9.47 16.65 1.20
N TYR A 282 10.16 16.85 0.06
CA TYR A 282 11.18 15.93 -0.45
C TYR A 282 12.42 16.63 -1.01
N LEU A 283 13.56 15.95 -0.93
CA LEU A 283 14.85 16.38 -1.49
C LEU A 283 15.40 15.36 -2.50
N PHE A 284 15.50 15.76 -3.76
CA PHE A 284 16.05 14.94 -4.84
C PHE A 284 17.42 15.48 -5.22
N VAL A 285 18.45 14.65 -5.16
CA VAL A 285 19.84 15.07 -5.39
C VAL A 285 20.48 14.14 -6.41
N SER A 286 20.96 14.70 -7.51
CA SER A 286 21.82 13.95 -8.43
C SER A 286 23.28 14.29 -8.20
N ILE A 287 24.14 13.28 -8.16
CA ILE A 287 25.60 13.44 -8.18
C ILE A 287 26.19 12.87 -9.48
N ARG A 288 27.43 13.25 -9.82
CA ARG A 288 28.15 12.57 -10.90
C ARG A 288 28.42 11.10 -10.56
N GLN A 289 28.76 10.32 -11.59
CA GLN A 289 29.08 8.91 -11.44
C GLN A 289 30.30 8.74 -10.52
N TRP A 290 30.07 8.19 -9.34
CA TRP A 290 31.08 7.81 -8.39
C TRP A 290 31.10 6.29 -8.23
N ARG A 291 32.12 5.66 -8.81
CA ARG A 291 32.24 4.19 -8.89
C ARG A 291 32.34 3.48 -7.53
N GLN A 292 32.66 4.21 -6.45
CA GLN A 292 32.70 3.65 -5.10
C GLN A 292 31.31 3.50 -4.48
N CYS A 293 30.29 4.18 -5.03
CA CYS A 293 28.91 3.97 -4.63
C CYS A 293 28.38 2.65 -5.21
N PRO A 294 27.89 1.71 -4.38
CA PRO A 294 27.38 0.41 -4.84
C PRO A 294 25.96 0.48 -5.43
N TRP A 295 25.41 1.69 -5.58
CA TRP A 295 24.04 1.98 -5.98
C TRP A 295 24.03 2.98 -7.12
N VAL A 296 23.01 2.97 -7.97
CA VAL A 296 22.83 3.98 -9.03
C VAL A 296 21.69 4.96 -8.72
N GLY A 297 20.78 4.55 -7.84
CA GLY A 297 19.84 5.37 -7.11
C GLY A 297 19.76 4.85 -5.67
N LEU A 298 19.37 5.72 -4.73
CA LEU A 298 19.21 5.36 -3.33
C LEU A 298 18.16 6.24 -2.65
N ALA A 299 17.32 5.62 -1.82
CA ALA A 299 16.38 6.31 -0.95
C ALA A 299 16.13 5.50 0.34
N SER A 300 15.54 6.16 1.34
CA SER A 300 15.11 5.50 2.58
C SER A 300 13.68 4.93 2.45
N VAL A 301 13.38 3.86 3.21
CA VAL A 301 12.09 3.14 3.14
C VAL A 301 11.34 3.20 4.49
N PRO A 302 10.33 4.05 4.66
CA PRO A 302 10.05 5.27 3.87
C PRO A 302 11.05 6.39 4.19
N GLY A 303 10.98 7.48 3.44
CA GLY A 303 11.89 8.61 3.60
C GLY A 303 11.41 9.86 2.89
N ASN A 304 12.22 10.91 2.93
CA ASN A 304 11.94 12.18 2.28
C ASN A 304 13.07 12.66 1.37
N TRP A 305 13.91 11.74 0.89
CA TRP A 305 15.01 12.07 0.01
C TRP A 305 15.28 10.97 -1.00
N VAL A 306 15.83 11.37 -2.14
CA VAL A 306 16.26 10.50 -3.24
C VAL A 306 17.64 10.94 -3.70
N LEU A 307 18.54 9.98 -3.87
CA LEU A 307 19.82 10.15 -4.55
C LEU A 307 19.79 9.41 -5.88
N ALA A 308 20.34 10.02 -6.92
CA ALA A 308 20.64 9.34 -8.18
C ALA A 308 22.05 9.71 -8.64
N GLN A 309 22.72 8.83 -9.37
CA GLN A 309 24.05 9.14 -9.88
C GLN A 309 24.27 8.83 -11.35
N GLY A 310 25.17 9.60 -11.96
CA GLY A 310 25.63 9.40 -13.33
C GLY A 310 24.49 9.33 -14.33
N SER A 311 24.62 8.43 -15.31
CA SER A 311 23.59 8.27 -16.36
C SER A 311 22.25 7.75 -15.85
N SER A 312 22.18 7.26 -14.61
CA SER A 312 20.90 6.87 -13.99
C SER A 312 20.09 8.06 -13.52
N ALA A 313 20.73 9.18 -13.17
CA ALA A 313 20.03 10.44 -12.89
C ALA A 313 19.35 11.04 -14.14
N HIS A 314 19.71 10.59 -15.35
CA HIS A 314 19.12 11.02 -16.62
C HIS A 314 17.93 10.13 -17.05
N LYS A 315 17.40 9.33 -16.13
CA LYS A 315 16.31 8.38 -16.40
C LYS A 315 15.19 8.64 -15.42
N PHE A 316 14.02 9.05 -15.92
CA PHE A 316 12.87 9.33 -15.06
C PHE A 316 12.50 8.14 -14.16
N TRP A 317 12.67 6.92 -14.67
CA TRP A 317 12.33 5.71 -13.92
C TRP A 317 13.26 5.42 -12.74
N THR A 318 14.47 5.97 -12.71
CA THR A 318 15.32 5.93 -11.52
C THR A 318 14.67 6.77 -10.43
N TRP A 319 14.27 8.00 -10.74
CA TRP A 319 13.63 8.90 -9.78
C TRP A 319 12.31 8.35 -9.26
N THR A 320 11.49 7.73 -10.12
CA THR A 320 10.22 7.15 -9.69
C THR A 320 10.41 5.87 -8.88
N HIS A 321 11.41 5.04 -9.21
CA HIS A 321 11.82 3.89 -8.39
C HIS A 321 12.23 4.32 -6.99
N GLU A 322 13.17 5.26 -6.89
CA GLU A 322 13.66 5.75 -5.59
C GLU A 322 12.58 6.53 -4.82
N PHE A 323 11.70 7.24 -5.52
CA PHE A 323 10.53 7.83 -4.87
C PHE A 323 9.59 6.76 -4.33
N GLY A 324 9.46 5.61 -5.01
CA GLY A 324 8.76 4.44 -4.49
C GLY A 324 9.31 3.96 -3.13
N HIS A 325 10.64 3.93 -2.97
CA HIS A 325 11.26 3.71 -1.66
C HIS A 325 10.84 4.76 -0.63
N ALA A 326 10.87 6.05 -0.99
CA ALA A 326 10.42 7.13 -0.12
C ALA A 326 8.96 6.98 0.33
N LEU A 327 8.10 6.37 -0.51
CA LEU A 327 6.71 6.01 -0.19
C LEU A 327 6.57 4.76 0.71
N GLY A 328 7.66 4.04 0.97
CA GLY A 328 7.67 2.81 1.78
C GLY A 328 7.65 1.52 0.96
N PHE A 329 7.88 1.57 -0.34
CA PHE A 329 7.94 0.35 -1.16
C PHE A 329 9.32 -0.31 -1.04
N HIS A 330 9.35 -1.58 -0.70
CA HIS A 330 10.57 -2.39 -0.82
C HIS A 330 10.75 -2.84 -2.27
N HIS A 331 11.96 -3.29 -2.61
CA HIS A 331 12.19 -3.97 -3.88
C HIS A 331 11.21 -5.12 -4.06
N ALA A 332 10.61 -5.18 -5.24
CA ALA A 332 9.64 -6.22 -5.56
C ALA A 332 10.32 -7.58 -5.69
N ARG A 333 9.52 -8.62 -5.48
CA ARG A 333 9.92 -10.01 -5.65
C ARG A 333 9.15 -10.62 -6.82
N ILE A 334 9.60 -11.79 -7.24
CA ILE A 334 8.83 -12.66 -8.12
C ILE A 334 8.57 -13.98 -7.41
N LEU A 335 7.41 -14.56 -7.67
CA LEU A 335 7.01 -15.90 -7.22
C LEU A 335 6.73 -16.76 -8.45
N TYR A 336 7.44 -17.88 -8.59
CA TYR A 336 7.35 -18.74 -9.76
C TYR A 336 7.50 -20.22 -9.39
N GLY A 337 7.28 -21.10 -10.37
CA GLY A 337 7.45 -22.54 -10.17
C GLY A 337 6.46 -23.14 -9.16
N CYS A 338 5.29 -22.53 -9.00
CA CYS A 338 4.24 -23.09 -8.16
C CYS A 338 3.78 -24.45 -8.73
N PRO A 339 3.65 -25.50 -7.89
CA PRO A 339 3.27 -26.82 -8.36
C PRO A 339 1.85 -26.79 -8.97
N PRO A 340 1.60 -27.46 -10.10
CA PRO A 340 0.25 -27.60 -10.63
C PRO A 340 -0.54 -28.71 -9.95
N ARG A 341 -1.87 -28.52 -9.91
CA ARG A 341 -2.87 -29.60 -9.72
C ARG A 341 -3.87 -29.48 -10.86
N ASP A 342 -4.07 -30.57 -11.60
CA ASP A 342 -4.97 -30.62 -12.77
C ASP A 342 -4.72 -29.47 -13.78
N GLY A 343 -3.44 -29.12 -13.99
CA GLY A 343 -3.06 -28.03 -14.89
C GLY A 343 -3.25 -26.62 -14.34
N VAL A 344 -3.63 -26.46 -13.07
CA VAL A 344 -3.82 -25.16 -12.39
C VAL A 344 -2.70 -24.91 -11.39
N ALA A 345 -2.06 -23.74 -11.46
CA ALA A 345 -1.00 -23.35 -10.52
C ALA A 345 -1.56 -23.24 -9.09
N GLN A 346 -0.88 -23.84 -8.12
CA GLN A 346 -1.26 -23.82 -6.70
C GLN A 346 -0.43 -22.76 -5.95
N LEU A 347 -0.93 -21.53 -5.93
CA LEU A 347 -0.39 -20.44 -5.12
C LEU A 347 -0.57 -20.77 -3.63
N GLY A 348 0.52 -20.79 -2.87
CA GLY A 348 0.54 -21.26 -1.48
C GLY A 348 1.04 -22.70 -1.33
N GLY A 349 1.31 -23.41 -2.42
CA GLY A 349 2.17 -24.60 -2.42
C GLY A 349 3.66 -24.24 -2.40
N ASP A 350 4.52 -25.19 -2.77
CA ASP A 350 5.98 -25.05 -2.81
C ASP A 350 6.49 -24.17 -3.97
N CYS A 351 6.01 -22.93 -4.02
CA CYS A 351 6.45 -21.91 -4.97
C CYS A 351 7.85 -21.38 -4.60
N THR A 352 8.63 -20.97 -5.60
CA THR A 352 9.94 -20.34 -5.38
C THR A 352 9.82 -18.82 -5.38
N THR A 353 10.31 -18.18 -4.32
CA THR A 353 10.45 -16.72 -4.25
C THR A 353 11.86 -16.31 -4.63
N TYR A 354 12.00 -15.33 -5.53
CA TYR A 354 13.29 -14.73 -5.82
C TYR A 354 13.28 -13.23 -5.51
N ASN A 355 14.14 -12.86 -4.56
CA ASN A 355 14.39 -11.47 -4.20
C ASN A 355 15.10 -10.78 -5.36
N TYR A 356 14.67 -9.56 -5.73
CA TYR A 356 15.25 -8.80 -6.85
C TYR A 356 15.00 -9.43 -8.23
N GLY A 357 13.89 -10.15 -8.39
CA GLY A 357 13.48 -10.69 -9.68
C GLY A 357 13.04 -9.58 -10.64
N LYS A 358 13.23 -9.79 -11.95
CA LYS A 358 12.75 -8.87 -12.97
C LYS A 358 11.22 -8.98 -13.07
N ALA A 359 10.50 -8.23 -12.25
CA ALA A 359 9.06 -8.06 -12.27
C ALA A 359 8.71 -6.98 -13.32
N PRO A 360 8.31 -7.36 -14.55
CA PRO A 360 8.28 -6.46 -15.70
C PRO A 360 7.26 -5.30 -15.56
N THR A 361 6.21 -5.48 -14.77
CA THR A 361 5.16 -4.49 -14.49
C THR A 361 5.38 -3.68 -13.22
N ASP A 362 6.45 -3.95 -12.48
CA ASP A 362 6.71 -3.35 -11.19
C ASP A 362 8.02 -2.54 -11.26
N PRO A 363 7.96 -1.19 -11.18
CA PRO A 363 9.17 -0.37 -11.21
C PRO A 363 10.13 -0.75 -10.07
N MET A 364 9.64 -1.23 -8.93
CA MET A 364 10.43 -1.68 -7.78
C MET A 364 11.11 -3.05 -8.01
N GLY A 365 10.79 -3.76 -9.08
CA GLY A 365 11.37 -5.05 -9.46
C GLY A 365 12.05 -5.04 -10.84
N GLY A 366 12.53 -3.89 -11.31
CA GLY A 366 13.20 -3.82 -12.61
C GLY A 366 12.24 -3.76 -13.81
N GLY A 367 10.97 -3.40 -13.60
CA GLY A 367 10.02 -3.02 -14.64
C GLY A 367 10.34 -1.70 -15.34
N GLY A 368 11.30 -0.93 -14.80
CA GLY A 368 11.79 0.31 -15.42
C GLY A 368 10.69 1.35 -15.57
N ALA A 369 10.32 1.67 -16.81
CA ALA A 369 9.36 2.71 -17.16
C ALA A 369 7.88 2.38 -16.84
N SER A 370 7.57 1.15 -16.44
CA SER A 370 6.20 0.77 -16.06
C SER A 370 5.68 1.55 -14.85
N MET A 371 4.38 1.80 -14.86
CA MET A 371 3.68 2.48 -13.78
C MET A 371 3.44 1.56 -12.59
N PHE A 372 3.34 2.17 -11.41
CA PHE A 372 3.14 1.48 -10.14
C PHE A 372 1.90 0.56 -10.18
N PRO A 373 2.04 -0.74 -9.82
CA PRO A 373 0.91 -1.63 -9.62
C PRO A 373 -0.17 -1.08 -8.67
N VAL A 374 -1.38 -1.60 -8.82
CA VAL A 374 -2.58 -1.26 -8.04
C VAL A 374 -2.31 -1.29 -6.53
N ALA A 375 -1.49 -2.23 -6.07
CA ALA A 375 -1.15 -2.39 -4.66
C ALA A 375 -0.41 -1.19 -4.07
N TYR A 376 0.52 -0.61 -4.83
CA TYR A 376 1.25 0.60 -4.41
C TYR A 376 0.37 1.83 -4.46
N GLN A 377 -0.46 1.97 -5.51
CA GLN A 377 -1.40 3.07 -5.62
C GLN A 377 -2.41 3.05 -4.46
N HIS A 378 -2.90 1.87 -4.09
CA HIS A 378 -3.75 1.69 -2.91
C HIS A 378 -3.01 2.04 -1.61
N PHE A 379 -1.79 1.55 -1.41
CA PHE A 379 -1.00 1.86 -0.21
C PHE A 379 -0.68 3.36 -0.07
N ALA A 380 -0.35 4.03 -1.18
CA ALA A 380 -0.08 5.47 -1.21
C ALA A 380 -1.37 6.34 -1.16
N GLY A 381 -2.55 5.72 -1.01
CA GLY A 381 -3.84 6.41 -0.93
C GLY A 381 -4.34 7.03 -2.25
N TRP A 382 -3.71 6.67 -3.36
CA TRP A 382 -4.12 7.12 -4.70
C TRP A 382 -5.34 6.35 -5.21
N LEU A 383 -5.50 5.12 -4.75
CA LEU A 383 -6.73 4.34 -4.86
C LEU A 383 -7.33 4.12 -3.47
N SER A 384 -8.64 4.27 -3.37
CA SER A 384 -9.41 4.03 -2.15
C SER A 384 -9.76 2.55 -1.99
N ASP A 385 -10.31 2.19 -0.82
CA ASP A 385 -10.87 0.86 -0.61
C ASP A 385 -12.06 0.55 -1.55
N ALA A 386 -12.78 1.56 -2.01
CA ALA A 386 -13.87 1.41 -2.97
C ALA A 386 -13.36 1.16 -4.40
N ASP A 387 -12.20 1.73 -4.76
CA ASP A 387 -11.54 1.49 -6.06
C ASP A 387 -10.95 0.08 -6.15
N VAL A 388 -10.59 -0.51 -4.99
CA VAL A 388 -9.96 -1.83 -4.87
C VAL A 388 -10.67 -2.69 -3.81
N PRO A 389 -11.94 -3.08 -3.99
CA PRO A 389 -12.70 -3.74 -2.94
C PRO A 389 -12.21 -5.17 -2.64
N TRP A 390 -12.64 -5.70 -1.50
CA TRP A 390 -12.37 -7.09 -1.10
C TRP A 390 -13.26 -8.07 -1.86
N ILE A 391 -12.68 -9.18 -2.32
CA ILE A 391 -13.42 -10.38 -2.72
C ILE A 391 -13.58 -11.28 -1.49
N LYS A 392 -14.83 -11.59 -1.13
CA LYS A 392 -15.17 -12.38 0.06
C LYS A 392 -16.00 -13.63 -0.25
N HIS A 393 -16.62 -13.67 -1.41
CA HIS A 393 -17.59 -14.68 -1.80
C HIS A 393 -17.35 -15.11 -3.24
N ASP A 394 -17.92 -16.26 -3.56
CA ASP A 394 -17.96 -16.73 -4.93
C ASP A 394 -18.73 -15.72 -5.79
N GLY A 395 -18.31 -15.55 -7.04
CA GLY A 395 -18.98 -14.62 -7.94
C GLY A 395 -18.13 -14.21 -9.12
N THR A 396 -18.70 -13.31 -9.91
CA THR A 396 -18.07 -12.72 -11.10
C THR A 396 -17.76 -11.26 -10.83
N TYR A 397 -16.51 -10.88 -11.01
CA TYR A 397 -15.95 -9.59 -10.65
C TYR A 397 -15.37 -8.91 -11.89
N LYS A 398 -15.72 -7.64 -12.12
CA LYS A 398 -15.29 -6.88 -13.30
C LYS A 398 -14.15 -5.94 -12.93
N LEU A 399 -13.14 -5.90 -13.78
CA LEU A 399 -11.96 -5.06 -13.66
C LEU A 399 -11.91 -4.06 -14.81
N ASP A 400 -11.83 -2.78 -14.49
CA ASP A 400 -11.45 -1.75 -15.45
C ASP A 400 -9.91 -1.74 -15.60
N PRO A 401 -9.37 -1.28 -16.75
CA PRO A 401 -7.95 -1.04 -16.88
C PRO A 401 -7.47 0.00 -15.85
N LEU A 402 -6.36 -0.28 -15.16
CA LEU A 402 -5.87 0.46 -13.98
C LEU A 402 -5.75 2.00 -14.11
N TRP A 403 -5.63 2.54 -15.32
CA TRP A 403 -5.56 4.00 -15.55
C TRP A 403 -6.69 4.53 -16.44
N ARG A 404 -7.75 3.73 -16.61
CA ARG A 404 -8.99 4.12 -17.29
C ARG A 404 -10.15 3.80 -16.37
N ARG A 405 -10.58 4.79 -15.60
CA ARG A 405 -11.74 4.65 -14.70
C ARG A 405 -13.02 4.50 -15.50
N GLY A 406 -13.77 3.45 -15.21
CA GLY A 406 -15.13 3.20 -15.68
C GLY A 406 -16.05 2.96 -14.49
N SER A 407 -16.97 2.00 -14.64
CA SER A 407 -17.93 1.63 -13.60
C SER A 407 -17.50 0.42 -12.76
N ALA A 408 -16.36 -0.21 -13.09
CA ALA A 408 -15.86 -1.40 -12.41
C ALA A 408 -14.66 -1.06 -11.50
N ALA A 409 -14.18 -2.06 -10.75
CA ALA A 409 -13.06 -1.87 -9.84
C ALA A 409 -11.73 -1.74 -10.63
N GLN A 410 -10.78 -0.96 -10.11
CA GLN A 410 -9.43 -0.85 -10.69
C GLN A 410 -8.53 -2.03 -10.27
N GLY A 411 -8.94 -2.76 -9.23
CA GLY A 411 -8.34 -4.01 -8.79
C GLY A 411 -9.22 -4.68 -7.75
N TYR A 412 -8.83 -5.87 -7.30
CA TYR A 412 -9.45 -6.50 -6.14
C TYR A 412 -8.39 -7.01 -5.16
N ARG A 413 -8.81 -7.16 -3.90
CA ARG A 413 -8.00 -7.73 -2.82
C ARG A 413 -8.62 -9.01 -2.29
N ILE A 414 -7.78 -9.98 -1.92
CA ILE A 414 -8.19 -11.24 -1.28
C ILE A 414 -7.30 -11.51 -0.07
N ARG A 415 -7.90 -11.75 1.09
CA ARG A 415 -7.14 -12.05 2.33
C ARG A 415 -6.59 -13.46 2.28
N ARG A 416 -5.34 -13.62 2.72
CA ARG A 416 -4.66 -14.92 2.81
C ARG A 416 -4.42 -15.27 4.28
N SER A 417 -4.42 -16.56 4.60
CA SER A 417 -4.29 -17.07 5.97
C SER A 417 -2.95 -16.76 6.65
N ASP A 418 -1.91 -16.44 5.87
CA ASP A 418 -0.60 -15.99 6.34
C ASP A 418 -0.52 -14.49 6.65
N GLY A 419 -1.63 -13.75 6.49
CA GLY A 419 -1.72 -12.31 6.71
C GLY A 419 -1.27 -11.47 5.51
N SER A 420 -0.78 -12.09 4.44
CA SER A 420 -0.55 -11.40 3.17
C SER A 420 -1.86 -11.17 2.42
N VAL A 421 -1.81 -10.35 1.37
CA VAL A 421 -2.98 -9.99 0.58
C VAL A 421 -2.71 -10.27 -0.89
N LEU A 422 -3.61 -11.00 -1.55
CA LEU A 422 -3.60 -11.12 -2.99
C LEU A 422 -4.20 -9.87 -3.62
N PHE A 423 -3.50 -9.24 -4.55
CA PHE A 423 -4.03 -8.19 -5.40
C PHE A 423 -4.12 -8.68 -6.84
N VAL A 424 -5.19 -8.29 -7.52
CA VAL A 424 -5.35 -8.50 -8.96
C VAL A 424 -5.57 -7.18 -9.66
N GLU A 425 -4.97 -7.02 -10.84
CA GLU A 425 -5.14 -5.84 -11.69
C GLU A 425 -5.25 -6.23 -13.15
N PHE A 426 -5.88 -5.36 -13.93
CA PHE A 426 -5.90 -5.45 -15.37
C PHE A 426 -5.25 -4.20 -15.97
N ARG A 427 -4.34 -4.38 -16.93
CA ARG A 427 -3.63 -3.27 -17.58
C ARG A 427 -3.98 -3.20 -19.06
N ARG A 428 -3.98 -1.98 -19.57
CA ARG A 428 -3.98 -1.67 -21.01
C ARG A 428 -2.89 -0.64 -21.28
N PRO A 429 -2.40 -0.53 -22.53
CA PRO A 429 -1.44 0.50 -22.87
C PRO A 429 -1.96 1.89 -22.47
N SER A 430 -1.12 2.64 -21.79
CA SER A 430 -1.41 3.97 -21.26
C SER A 430 -0.17 4.83 -21.49
N GLN A 431 -0.20 5.56 -22.60
CA GLN A 431 0.92 6.40 -22.98
C GLN A 431 1.11 7.53 -21.95
N PRO A 432 2.35 7.98 -21.73
CA PRO A 432 3.57 7.53 -22.40
C PRO A 432 4.30 6.37 -21.69
N PHE A 433 3.80 5.87 -20.55
CA PHE A 433 4.57 4.99 -19.65
C PHE A 433 4.28 3.50 -19.82
N GLU A 434 3.03 3.12 -20.02
CA GLU A 434 2.61 1.72 -20.23
C GLU A 434 2.61 1.39 -21.72
N THR A 435 3.79 1.22 -22.29
CA THR A 435 3.98 1.03 -23.74
C THR A 435 4.07 -0.44 -24.15
N TRP A 436 3.35 -1.30 -23.46
CA TRP A 436 3.27 -2.72 -23.78
C TRP A 436 2.72 -2.93 -25.20
N TRP A 437 3.28 -3.90 -25.90
CA TRP A 437 2.74 -4.36 -27.18
C TRP A 437 1.35 -4.96 -26.98
N GLY A 438 0.45 -4.74 -27.95
CA GLY A 438 -0.98 -5.05 -27.80
C GLY A 438 -1.34 -6.52 -27.55
N ALA A 439 -0.42 -7.45 -27.84
CA ALA A 439 -0.59 -8.88 -27.60
C ALA A 439 0.28 -9.40 -26.43
N SER A 440 0.87 -8.51 -25.63
CA SER A 440 1.53 -8.90 -24.38
C SER A 440 0.54 -9.59 -23.45
N PRO A 441 0.94 -10.69 -22.78
CA PRO A 441 0.14 -11.25 -21.68
C PRO A 441 -0.23 -10.20 -20.63
N TYR A 442 0.61 -9.18 -20.43
CA TYR A 442 0.36 -8.08 -19.49
C TYR A 442 -0.77 -7.13 -19.89
N VAL A 443 -1.23 -7.15 -21.15
CA VAL A 443 -2.37 -6.35 -21.60
C VAL A 443 -3.57 -7.20 -22.01
N SER A 444 -3.42 -8.51 -22.04
CA SER A 444 -4.47 -9.48 -22.38
C SER A 444 -4.84 -10.42 -21.24
N GLY A 445 -4.20 -10.31 -20.08
CA GLY A 445 -4.45 -11.10 -18.89
C GLY A 445 -4.51 -10.27 -17.61
N VAL A 446 -4.95 -10.91 -16.54
CA VAL A 446 -5.02 -10.32 -15.20
C VAL A 446 -3.71 -10.58 -14.48
N THR A 447 -3.05 -9.53 -14.01
CA THR A 447 -1.79 -9.64 -13.28
C THR A 447 -2.08 -9.84 -11.78
N VAL A 448 -1.34 -10.74 -11.15
CA VAL A 448 -1.56 -11.15 -9.75
C VAL A 448 -0.33 -10.81 -8.91
N TYR A 449 -0.54 -10.22 -7.74
CA TYR A 449 0.51 -9.90 -6.78
C TYR A 449 0.18 -10.45 -5.39
N VAL A 450 1.21 -10.94 -4.68
CA VAL A 450 1.15 -11.16 -3.24
C VAL A 450 1.81 -10.00 -2.52
N VAL A 451 1.06 -9.32 -1.66
CA VAL A 451 1.48 -8.13 -0.93
C VAL A 451 1.68 -8.45 0.54
N ASN A 452 2.83 -8.05 1.06
CA ASN A 452 3.16 -8.14 2.48
C ASN A 452 3.31 -6.73 3.05
N TYR A 453 2.49 -6.39 4.05
CA TYR A 453 2.56 -5.11 4.74
C TYR A 453 3.44 -5.20 5.98
N ALA A 454 4.20 -4.14 6.25
CA ALA A 454 4.88 -3.91 7.52
C ALA A 454 4.39 -2.57 8.12
N PRO A 455 3.19 -2.54 8.75
CA PRO A 455 2.54 -1.29 9.16
C PRO A 455 3.38 -0.43 10.10
N LYS A 456 4.15 -1.06 11.01
CA LYS A 456 5.03 -0.35 11.94
C LYS A 456 6.19 0.34 11.24
N ALA A 457 6.75 -0.31 10.22
CA ALA A 457 7.78 0.27 9.36
C ALA A 457 7.20 1.19 8.29
N ARG A 458 5.86 1.31 8.21
CA ARG A 458 5.15 2.08 7.20
C ARG A 458 5.57 1.70 5.78
N SER A 459 5.77 0.40 5.55
CA SER A 459 6.31 -0.12 4.30
C SER A 459 5.55 -1.34 3.80
N MET A 460 5.77 -1.71 2.54
CA MET A 460 5.21 -2.92 1.93
C MET A 460 6.18 -3.55 0.92
N THR A 461 6.01 -4.85 0.68
CA THR A 461 6.68 -5.59 -0.40
C THR A 461 5.63 -6.18 -1.33
N SER A 462 5.75 -5.91 -2.63
CA SER A 462 4.96 -6.56 -3.67
C SER A 462 5.73 -7.76 -4.25
N THR A 463 5.01 -8.84 -4.55
CA THR A 463 5.56 -10.03 -5.20
C THR A 463 4.72 -10.37 -6.42
N LEU A 464 5.28 -10.19 -7.61
CA LEU A 464 4.60 -10.56 -8.87
C LEU A 464 4.52 -12.09 -8.98
N VAL A 465 3.30 -12.61 -9.16
CA VAL A 465 3.05 -14.05 -9.26
C VAL A 465 3.10 -14.47 -10.72
N ASN A 466 3.87 -15.51 -11.02
CA ASN A 466 3.74 -16.23 -12.27
C ASN A 466 2.62 -17.26 -12.15
N THR A 467 1.53 -17.05 -12.88
CA THR A 467 0.35 -17.93 -12.83
C THR A 467 0.42 -19.09 -13.82
N THR A 468 1.48 -19.22 -14.62
CA THR A 468 1.61 -20.24 -15.66
C THR A 468 2.38 -21.46 -15.13
N PRO A 469 1.73 -22.63 -14.97
CA PRO A 469 2.42 -23.83 -14.51
C PRO A 469 3.57 -24.26 -15.40
N GLY A 470 4.65 -24.76 -14.80
CA GLY A 470 5.82 -25.24 -15.53
C GLY A 470 6.67 -24.15 -16.18
N SER A 471 6.22 -22.89 -16.15
CA SER A 471 7.07 -21.76 -16.50
C SER A 471 8.13 -21.58 -15.39
N GLY A 472 9.38 -21.41 -15.81
CA GLY A 472 10.50 -21.20 -14.90
C GLY A 472 10.50 -19.78 -14.32
N ARG A 473 11.69 -19.24 -14.10
CA ARG A 473 11.86 -17.87 -13.57
C ARG A 473 11.46 -16.75 -14.56
N SER A 474 11.14 -17.10 -15.81
CA SER A 474 10.66 -16.12 -16.80
C SER A 474 9.33 -15.54 -16.32
N MET A 475 9.16 -14.23 -16.42
CA MET A 475 7.91 -13.55 -16.07
C MET A 475 7.15 -13.07 -17.31
N GLY A 476 7.51 -13.51 -18.52
CA GLY A 476 6.86 -13.03 -19.75
C GLY A 476 5.39 -13.41 -19.88
N ASP A 477 5.02 -14.53 -19.25
CA ASP A 477 3.73 -15.21 -19.24
C ASP A 477 3.10 -15.24 -17.84
N ALA A 478 3.56 -14.36 -16.95
CA ALA A 478 3.11 -14.30 -15.57
C ALA A 478 1.61 -13.99 -15.39
N PRO A 479 0.97 -13.11 -16.20
CA PRO A 479 -0.45 -12.81 -16.07
C PRO A 479 -1.36 -14.01 -16.36
N LEU A 480 -2.47 -14.07 -15.63
CA LEU A 480 -3.51 -15.08 -15.83
C LEU A 480 -4.33 -14.73 -17.07
N LEU A 481 -4.21 -15.54 -18.12
CA LEU A 481 -4.90 -15.33 -19.40
C LEU A 481 -6.37 -15.81 -19.34
N PRO A 482 -7.23 -15.36 -20.28
CA PRO A 482 -8.59 -15.86 -20.39
C PRO A 482 -8.66 -17.38 -20.49
N ASN A 483 -9.66 -17.96 -19.82
CA ASN A 483 -9.89 -19.40 -19.64
C ASN A 483 -8.83 -20.15 -18.82
N HIS A 484 -7.92 -19.44 -18.15
CA HIS A 484 -6.97 -20.05 -17.23
C HIS A 484 -7.36 -19.75 -15.78
N SER A 485 -6.96 -20.65 -14.88
CA SER A 485 -7.21 -20.53 -13.45
C SER A 485 -5.93 -20.49 -12.62
N LEU A 486 -6.05 -19.93 -11.42
CA LEU A 486 -5.05 -19.92 -10.35
C LEU A 486 -5.74 -20.32 -9.04
N ASP A 487 -5.16 -21.29 -8.32
CA ASP A 487 -5.65 -21.68 -6.99
C ASP A 487 -4.79 -21.00 -5.92
N ASP A 488 -5.35 -20.11 -5.12
CA ASP A 488 -4.68 -19.58 -3.93
C ASP A 488 -5.14 -20.35 -2.69
N THR A 489 -4.34 -21.36 -2.33
CA THR A 489 -4.63 -22.27 -1.22
C THR A 489 -4.66 -21.55 0.13
N LEU A 490 -4.00 -20.40 0.25
CA LEU A 490 -4.01 -19.60 1.49
C LEU A 490 -5.26 -18.74 1.65
N SER A 491 -5.92 -18.31 0.58
CA SER A 491 -7.26 -17.69 0.66
C SER A 491 -8.40 -18.71 0.56
N GLY A 492 -8.11 -19.91 0.06
CA GLY A 492 -9.12 -20.93 -0.20
C GLY A 492 -9.94 -20.67 -1.46
N MET A 493 -9.42 -19.86 -2.39
CA MET A 493 -10.14 -19.40 -3.58
C MET A 493 -9.42 -19.79 -4.88
N ARG A 494 -10.20 -20.17 -5.89
CA ARG A 494 -9.83 -20.29 -7.29
C ARG A 494 -10.22 -19.01 -8.03
N LEU A 495 -9.28 -18.47 -8.79
CA LEU A 495 -9.44 -17.30 -9.65
C LEU A 495 -9.39 -17.78 -11.10
N THR A 496 -10.41 -17.46 -11.90
CA THR A 496 -10.46 -17.80 -13.33
C THR A 496 -10.77 -16.55 -14.14
N VAL A 497 -9.90 -16.19 -15.08
CA VAL A 497 -10.21 -15.08 -15.99
C VAL A 497 -11.17 -15.59 -17.05
N THR A 498 -12.41 -15.09 -17.06
CA THR A 498 -13.42 -15.49 -18.06
C THR A 498 -13.32 -14.63 -19.31
N LEU A 499 -12.86 -13.39 -19.16
CA LEU A 499 -12.79 -12.41 -20.25
C LEU A 499 -11.63 -11.42 -20.04
N ALA A 500 -11.00 -11.00 -21.13
CA ALA A 500 -10.11 -9.84 -21.15
C ALA A 500 -10.19 -9.13 -22.51
N HIS A 501 -10.55 -7.86 -22.48
CA HIS A 501 -10.80 -7.01 -23.65
C HIS A 501 -10.20 -5.61 -23.47
N ASN A 502 -10.41 -4.74 -24.45
CA ASN A 502 -9.82 -3.39 -24.45
C ASN A 502 -10.37 -2.47 -23.35
N ASP A 503 -11.57 -2.77 -22.86
CA ASP A 503 -12.35 -1.98 -21.91
C ASP A 503 -12.39 -2.58 -20.51
N GLY A 504 -11.96 -3.84 -20.33
CA GLY A 504 -11.89 -4.47 -19.02
C GLY A 504 -11.59 -5.97 -19.06
N ALA A 505 -11.56 -6.57 -17.88
CA ALA A 505 -11.45 -8.01 -17.67
C ALA A 505 -12.53 -8.49 -16.71
N GLU A 506 -12.81 -9.79 -16.77
CA GLU A 506 -13.76 -10.46 -15.87
C GLU A 506 -13.08 -11.64 -15.17
N LEU A 507 -13.26 -11.70 -13.86
CA LEU A 507 -12.69 -12.69 -12.97
C LEU A 507 -13.83 -13.46 -12.28
N LYS A 508 -13.93 -14.75 -12.55
CA LYS A 508 -14.76 -15.66 -11.77
C LYS A 508 -13.95 -16.15 -10.57
N VAL A 509 -14.50 -16.00 -9.38
CA VAL A 509 -13.89 -16.45 -8.13
C VAL A 509 -14.81 -17.47 -7.47
N GLU A 510 -14.22 -18.58 -7.04
CA GLU A 510 -14.94 -19.71 -6.44
C GLU A 510 -14.11 -20.30 -5.32
N LYS A 511 -14.75 -20.76 -4.24
CA LYS A 511 -14.06 -21.57 -3.23
C LYS A 511 -13.39 -22.79 -3.87
N LEU A 512 -12.21 -23.12 -3.37
CA LEU A 512 -11.52 -24.33 -3.78
C LEU A 512 -12.39 -25.56 -3.47
N PRO A 513 -12.42 -26.56 -4.39
CA PRO A 513 -13.00 -27.86 -4.09
C PRO A 513 -12.34 -28.43 -2.82
N LYS A 514 -13.17 -28.95 -1.90
CA LYS A 514 -12.70 -29.62 -0.68
C LYS A 514 -12.00 -30.93 -0.99
#